data_AF-A0A2K9PNV8-F1
#
_entry.id   AF-A0A2K9PNV8-F1
#
_cell.length_a   1.000
_cell.length_b   1.000
_cell.length_c   1.000
_cell.angle_alpha   90.00
_cell.angle_beta   90.00
_cell.angle_gamma   90.00
#
_symmetry.space_group_name_H-M   'P 1'
#
loop_
_entity.id
_entity.type
_entity.pdbx_description
1 polymer ?
#
loop_
_entity_poly.entity_id
_entity_poly.type
_entity_poly.pdbx_seq_one_letter_code
_entity_poly.pdbx_strand_id
1 'polypeptide(L)'
;MKFKNLLFFVFVGLLWACEKDNASPIEDERIIIDGEVFTPTESSIKVLGKQLLITFTDGLKEVKIVTNDTLKGAYNILDEPLKPSTLLKATVEYTNGVDTYKGLSGTIILQKDGAVYSGEYDVELKSETDNLEIKINGGTFSNLESTVVDPLIANEAAINDSLDACYPKFDKFIQFEFLFDAVYSNQIALPDSSWSSIYEHTQNPSDEKIIKLWDDAWEIIYKMNLIILSADKNVSNELSKNELIAQAKTIRAYTAFKILEWFNSIPIVEELEGNLFSARNTNEEVVQWIINDVNAAMPNLPETWPSLEDKVTKTFAQGILSRINLYSENYLEAHTVNQEIINGGAYALSTATNFQKDNTEIFWGFAKGDYTEFNTFFTKGDFVPVIRYTETILSSAETAYYTTGQGAALNYINMLKQRSGETELVNVDLDIIYEQYKTELSLEGDIFLIMKRFSKAEDELQIQNYQFVLPIPLTVLDNNPDISQNPGY
;
A
#
# COMPACT_ATOMS: atom_id res chain seq x y z
N MET A 1 20.86 -37.51 -14.38
CA MET A 1 22.13 -38.01 -14.94
C MET A 1 22.18 -37.63 -16.42
N LYS A 2 23.16 -36.79 -16.81
CA LYS A 2 23.70 -36.51 -18.17
C LYS A 2 22.73 -35.90 -19.21
N PHE A 3 22.74 -34.61 -19.57
CA PHE A 3 23.78 -33.72 -20.13
C PHE A 3 24.41 -34.16 -21.47
N LYS A 4 24.40 -33.22 -22.43
CA LYS A 4 25.47 -32.78 -23.36
C LYS A 4 25.42 -33.14 -24.86
N ASN A 5 25.57 -32.05 -25.66
CA ASN A 5 26.39 -31.79 -26.87
C ASN A 5 25.53 -31.21 -28.01
N LEU A 6 25.64 -29.95 -28.47
CA LEU A 6 26.76 -29.03 -28.75
C LEU A 6 27.72 -29.49 -29.87
N LEU A 7 28.07 -28.54 -30.76
CA LEU A 7 29.13 -28.47 -31.79
C LEU A 7 28.68 -28.55 -33.27
N PHE A 8 29.13 -27.74 -34.23
CA PHE A 8 30.03 -26.55 -34.29
C PHE A 8 30.04 -25.98 -35.75
N PHE A 9 30.14 -24.65 -35.91
CA PHE A 9 30.99 -23.85 -36.83
C PHE A 9 31.18 -24.20 -38.33
N VAL A 10 31.18 -23.19 -39.22
CA VAL A 10 32.38 -22.42 -39.70
C VAL A 10 31.95 -21.27 -40.64
N PHE A 11 32.76 -20.23 -40.61
CA PHE A 11 32.62 -18.84 -41.09
C PHE A 11 33.47 -18.59 -42.37
N VAL A 12 33.32 -17.39 -42.95
CA VAL A 12 34.26 -16.61 -43.81
C VAL A 12 34.11 -16.65 -45.35
N GLY A 13 33.97 -15.45 -45.93
CA GLY A 13 34.61 -15.06 -47.21
C GLY A 13 33.74 -14.26 -48.20
N LEU A 14 33.46 -12.98 -47.96
CA LEU A 14 34.10 -11.78 -48.58
C LEU A 14 34.01 -11.60 -50.11
N LEU A 15 33.12 -10.65 -50.50
CA LEU A 15 33.36 -9.39 -51.26
C LEU A 15 33.68 -9.36 -52.78
N TRP A 16 33.01 -8.35 -53.39
CA TRP A 16 33.23 -7.58 -54.65
C TRP A 16 32.56 -8.06 -55.96
N ALA A 17 31.90 -7.23 -56.80
CA ALA A 17 31.48 -5.80 -56.73
C ALA A 17 30.59 -5.40 -57.94
N CYS A 18 29.80 -4.31 -57.73
CA CYS A 18 29.16 -3.34 -58.67
C CYS A 18 28.09 -3.82 -59.68
N GLU A 19 26.97 -3.12 -59.91
CA GLU A 19 26.81 -1.66 -59.99
C GLU A 19 25.35 -1.16 -59.75
N LYS A 20 25.26 -0.09 -58.94
CA LYS A 20 24.25 0.99 -58.78
C LYS A 20 22.74 0.70 -58.91
N ASP A 21 22.05 0.86 -57.79
CA ASP A 21 21.10 1.98 -57.67
C ASP A 21 21.37 2.74 -56.36
N ASN A 22 21.73 4.00 -56.51
CA ASN A 22 21.92 4.96 -55.44
C ASN A 22 20.55 5.38 -54.90
N ALA A 23 20.21 4.95 -53.70
CA ALA A 23 19.44 5.75 -52.75
C ALA A 23 19.58 5.12 -51.37
N SER A 24 20.36 5.76 -50.49
CA SER A 24 20.20 5.58 -49.05
C SER A 24 18.72 5.79 -48.73
N PRO A 25 18.00 4.83 -48.11
CA PRO A 25 16.69 5.14 -47.59
C PRO A 25 16.94 6.00 -46.35
N ILE A 26 16.60 7.28 -46.47
CA ILE A 26 16.74 8.35 -45.46
C ILE A 26 18.11 9.05 -45.53
N GLU A 27 18.33 9.83 -46.59
CA GLU A 27 19.05 11.10 -46.46
C GLU A 27 17.98 12.20 -46.32
N ASP A 28 18.03 12.97 -45.23
CA ASP A 28 17.17 14.10 -44.88
C ASP A 28 15.76 13.82 -44.28
N GLU A 29 15.68 13.00 -43.22
CA GLU A 29 14.58 13.15 -42.25
C GLU A 29 15.10 13.74 -40.94
N ARG A 30 14.82 15.02 -40.76
CA ARG A 30 15.11 15.76 -39.54
C ARG A 30 14.22 15.24 -38.41
N ILE A 31 14.82 14.69 -37.38
CA ILE A 31 14.15 14.35 -36.13
C ILE A 31 14.24 15.58 -35.22
N ILE A 32 13.12 16.11 -34.74
CA ILE A 32 13.15 17.25 -33.81
C ILE A 32 12.94 16.73 -32.39
N ILE A 33 13.91 16.98 -31.51
CA ILE A 33 13.88 16.60 -30.09
C ILE A 33 14.05 17.88 -29.28
N ASP A 34 13.07 18.21 -28.44
CA ASP A 34 13.07 19.43 -27.61
C ASP A 34 13.33 20.75 -28.38
N GLY A 35 12.94 20.78 -29.66
CA GLY A 35 13.16 21.93 -30.55
C GLY A 35 14.53 21.96 -31.24
N GLU A 36 15.44 21.02 -30.95
CA GLU A 36 16.68 20.83 -31.69
C GLU A 36 16.49 19.88 -32.88
N VAL A 37 17.11 20.23 -34.02
CA VAL A 37 17.05 19.46 -35.26
C VAL A 37 18.20 18.44 -35.29
N PHE A 38 17.86 17.16 -35.26
CA PHE A 38 18.76 16.02 -35.38
C PHE A 38 18.69 15.46 -36.81
N THR A 39 19.83 15.34 -37.50
CA THR A 39 19.88 14.86 -38.89
C THR A 39 20.64 13.54 -38.91
N PRO A 40 19.94 12.39 -38.82
CA PRO A 40 20.61 11.10 -38.71
C PRO A 40 21.34 10.77 -40.02
N THR A 41 22.59 10.35 -39.90
CA THR A 41 23.39 9.85 -41.02
C THR A 41 23.23 8.33 -41.21
N GLU A 42 22.81 7.61 -40.16
CA GLU A 42 22.55 6.16 -40.18
C GLU A 42 21.38 5.78 -39.27
N SER A 43 20.70 4.67 -39.58
CA SER A 43 19.67 4.06 -38.71
C SER A 43 19.83 2.53 -38.60
N SER A 44 19.50 1.97 -37.44
CA SER A 44 19.49 0.51 -37.20
C SER A 44 18.37 0.08 -36.26
N ILE A 45 17.91 -1.17 -36.40
CA ILE A 45 16.81 -1.72 -35.59
C ILE A 45 17.27 -3.02 -34.92
N LYS A 46 17.02 -3.16 -33.62
CA LYS A 46 17.34 -4.35 -32.81
C LYS A 46 16.14 -4.78 -31.98
N VAL A 47 15.83 -6.07 -31.97
CA VAL A 47 14.72 -6.63 -31.17
C VAL A 47 15.21 -6.93 -29.74
N LEU A 48 14.46 -6.49 -28.73
CA LEU A 48 14.71 -6.71 -27.30
C LEU A 48 13.44 -7.30 -26.65
N GLY A 49 13.31 -8.63 -26.60
CA GLY A 49 12.10 -9.27 -26.07
C GLY A 49 10.87 -9.00 -26.93
N LYS A 50 9.83 -8.35 -26.36
CA LYS A 50 8.63 -7.88 -27.10
C LYS A 50 8.77 -6.47 -27.68
N GLN A 51 9.93 -5.83 -27.53
CA GLN A 51 10.17 -4.44 -27.91
C GLN A 51 11.14 -4.33 -29.08
N LEU A 52 11.05 -3.23 -29.83
CA LEU A 52 12.01 -2.82 -30.86
C LEU A 52 12.81 -1.62 -30.36
N LEU A 53 14.13 -1.71 -30.45
CA LEU A 53 15.07 -0.60 -30.27
C LEU A 53 15.48 -0.08 -31.65
N ILE A 54 15.13 1.16 -31.95
CA ILE A 54 15.54 1.87 -33.16
C ILE A 54 16.62 2.89 -32.76
N THR A 55 17.78 2.80 -33.39
CA THR A 55 18.92 3.69 -33.13
C THR A 55 19.20 4.56 -34.34
N PHE A 56 19.34 5.86 -34.10
CA PHE A 56 19.77 6.85 -35.08
C PHE A 56 21.09 7.48 -34.64
N THR A 57 22.01 7.69 -35.58
CA THR A 57 23.34 8.26 -35.26
C THR A 57 23.66 9.44 -36.18
N ASP A 58 24.16 10.52 -35.59
CA ASP A 58 24.67 11.72 -36.28
C ASP A 58 26.06 12.06 -35.71
N GLY A 59 27.11 11.72 -36.46
CA GLY A 59 28.51 11.94 -36.04
C GLY A 59 28.86 11.27 -34.70
N LEU A 60 28.93 12.06 -33.61
CA LEU A 60 29.21 11.60 -32.24
C LEU A 60 27.95 11.46 -31.36
N LYS A 61 26.74 11.77 -31.86
CA LYS A 61 25.48 11.75 -31.11
C LYS A 61 24.63 10.54 -31.52
N GLU A 62 24.02 9.88 -30.54
CA GLU A 62 23.16 8.69 -30.72
C GLU A 62 21.79 8.91 -30.07
N VAL A 63 20.72 8.60 -30.79
CA VAL A 63 19.32 8.65 -30.31
C VAL A 63 18.73 7.24 -30.37
N LYS A 64 18.06 6.81 -29.29
CA LYS A 64 17.47 5.46 -29.15
C LYS A 64 15.99 5.56 -28.83
N ILE A 65 15.16 4.90 -29.63
CA ILE A 65 13.71 4.83 -29.46
C ILE A 65 13.33 3.37 -29.19
N VAL A 66 12.63 3.12 -28.08
CA VAL A 66 12.11 1.79 -27.74
C VAL A 66 10.59 1.79 -27.90
N THR A 67 10.06 0.89 -28.71
CA THR A 67 8.62 0.74 -28.95
C THR A 67 8.16 -0.72 -28.79
N ASN A 68 6.91 -0.91 -28.37
CA ASN A 68 6.26 -2.23 -28.30
C ASN A 68 5.62 -2.64 -29.63
N ASP A 69 5.70 -1.82 -30.68
CA ASP A 69 5.06 -2.10 -31.96
C ASP A 69 5.67 -3.30 -32.67
N THR A 70 4.80 -4.20 -33.16
CA THR A 70 5.18 -5.32 -34.02
C THR A 70 4.73 -5.02 -35.45
N LEU A 71 5.68 -4.88 -36.38
CA LEU A 71 5.33 -4.63 -37.78
C LEU A 71 4.88 -5.92 -38.51
N LYS A 72 3.62 -5.90 -38.98
CA LYS A 72 2.99 -6.57 -40.17
C LYS A 72 2.17 -7.88 -40.00
N GLY A 73 0.95 -7.86 -40.59
CA GLY A 73 0.13 -9.04 -40.99
C GLY A 73 -1.34 -9.01 -40.49
N ALA A 74 -2.33 -9.41 -41.31
CA ALA A 74 -3.79 -9.19 -41.09
C ALA A 74 -4.56 -10.40 -40.51
N TYR A 75 -5.52 -10.24 -39.55
CA TYR A 75 -6.68 -11.15 -39.24
C TYR A 75 -7.84 -10.52 -38.38
N ASN A 76 -8.99 -11.23 -38.30
CA ASN A 76 -10.41 -10.81 -38.09
C ASN A 76 -11.01 -10.73 -36.65
N ILE A 77 -12.25 -10.18 -36.57
CA ILE A 77 -13.07 -9.76 -35.39
C ILE A 77 -13.97 -10.89 -34.80
N LEU A 78 -14.25 -10.82 -33.48
CA LEU A 78 -15.30 -11.56 -32.76
C LEU A 78 -16.27 -10.61 -32.01
N ASP A 79 -17.54 -11.00 -31.89
CA ASP A 79 -18.71 -10.19 -31.51
C ASP A 79 -19.33 -10.71 -30.18
N GLU A 80 -19.49 -9.86 -29.14
CA GLU A 80 -20.23 -10.15 -27.90
C GLU A 80 -20.92 -8.89 -27.32
N PRO A 81 -22.08 -9.02 -26.62
CA PRO A 81 -22.92 -7.89 -26.19
C PRO A 81 -22.50 -7.25 -24.84
N LEU A 82 -22.55 -5.92 -24.77
CA LEU A 82 -22.18 -5.08 -23.61
C LEU A 82 -23.21 -5.08 -22.45
N LYS A 83 -22.73 -5.01 -21.19
CA LYS A 83 -23.48 -4.86 -19.92
C LYS A 83 -23.45 -3.41 -19.37
N PRO A 84 -24.39 -2.99 -18.49
CA PRO A 84 -24.61 -1.58 -18.16
C PRO A 84 -23.75 -1.07 -17.00
N SER A 85 -22.64 -0.41 -17.34
CA SER A 85 -21.97 0.70 -16.61
C SER A 85 -20.82 1.23 -17.46
N THR A 86 -21.10 1.51 -18.73
CA THR A 86 -20.07 1.98 -19.67
C THR A 86 -20.25 3.46 -19.90
N LEU A 87 -19.17 4.22 -19.70
CA LEU A 87 -19.03 5.56 -20.27
C LEU A 87 -19.48 5.49 -21.74
N LEU A 88 -20.49 6.29 -22.11
CA LEU A 88 -20.98 6.35 -23.49
C LEU A 88 -19.88 6.92 -24.37
N LYS A 89 -19.20 6.05 -25.13
CA LYS A 89 -18.30 6.45 -26.21
C LYS A 89 -19.14 6.72 -27.46
N ALA A 90 -19.09 7.94 -27.99
CA ALA A 90 -19.68 8.25 -29.29
C ALA A 90 -18.84 7.61 -30.42
N THR A 91 -19.50 7.09 -31.46
CA THR A 91 -18.86 6.51 -32.65
C THR A 91 -19.00 7.48 -33.81
N VAL A 92 -17.89 7.82 -34.49
CA VAL A 92 -17.93 8.49 -35.79
C VAL A 92 -17.62 7.46 -36.87
N GLU A 93 -18.55 7.26 -37.79
CA GLU A 93 -18.34 6.45 -39.00
C GLU A 93 -17.87 7.33 -40.16
N TYR A 94 -16.82 6.89 -40.84
CA TYR A 94 -16.46 7.41 -42.16
C TYR A 94 -16.37 6.26 -43.16
N THR A 95 -16.86 6.49 -44.38
CA THR A 95 -16.84 5.52 -45.47
C THR A 95 -15.91 5.98 -46.59
N ASN A 96 -14.94 5.14 -46.97
CA ASN A 96 -14.35 5.19 -48.30
C ASN A 96 -14.14 3.77 -48.86
N GLY A 97 -15.00 3.37 -49.79
CA GLY A 97 -14.72 2.31 -50.75
C GLY A 97 -14.80 0.87 -50.23
N VAL A 98 -13.87 0.37 -49.41
CA VAL A 98 -13.78 -1.09 -49.14
C VAL A 98 -13.34 -1.53 -47.74
N ASP A 99 -12.64 -0.74 -46.90
CA ASP A 99 -12.22 -1.21 -45.55
C ASP A 99 -12.59 -0.24 -44.41
N THR A 100 -12.99 -0.80 -43.25
CA THR A 100 -13.38 -0.07 -42.03
C THR A 100 -12.26 -0.12 -40.99
N TYR A 101 -11.79 1.03 -40.49
CA TYR A 101 -10.77 1.11 -39.42
C TYR A 101 -11.30 1.89 -38.21
N LYS A 102 -11.05 1.36 -37.00
CA LYS A 102 -11.45 1.95 -35.70
C LYS A 102 -10.21 2.54 -35.00
N GLY A 103 -10.25 3.82 -34.63
CA GLY A 103 -9.27 4.46 -33.75
C GLY A 103 -9.91 4.87 -32.42
N LEU A 104 -9.21 4.64 -31.31
CA LEU A 104 -9.63 5.01 -29.95
C LEU A 104 -9.03 6.37 -29.58
N SER A 105 -9.79 7.23 -28.91
CA SER A 105 -9.22 8.32 -28.11
C SER A 105 -8.46 7.76 -26.90
N GLY A 106 -7.46 8.49 -26.40
CA GLY A 106 -6.67 8.10 -25.23
C GLY A 106 -6.07 9.30 -24.50
N THR A 107 -5.32 9.04 -23.44
CA THR A 107 -4.65 10.06 -22.61
C THR A 107 -3.22 10.28 -23.11
N ILE A 108 -2.80 11.53 -23.32
CA ILE A 108 -1.37 11.84 -23.53
C ILE A 108 -0.74 12.11 -22.16
N ILE A 109 0.42 11.50 -21.90
CA ILE A 109 1.23 11.73 -20.71
C ILE A 109 2.57 12.33 -21.15
N LEU A 110 2.92 13.52 -20.66
CA LEU A 110 4.21 14.18 -20.92
C LEU A 110 5.02 14.24 -19.63
N GLN A 111 6.31 13.95 -19.70
CA GLN A 111 7.22 14.05 -18.56
C GLN A 111 8.37 15.03 -18.87
N LYS A 112 8.54 16.05 -18.03
CA LYS A 112 9.62 17.04 -18.15
C LYS A 112 10.07 17.49 -16.77
N ASP A 113 11.37 17.37 -16.50
CA ASP A 113 11.98 17.83 -15.24
C ASP A 113 11.28 17.29 -13.97
N GLY A 114 10.78 16.05 -14.03
CA GLY A 114 10.05 15.40 -12.93
C GLY A 114 8.55 15.72 -12.86
N ALA A 115 8.03 16.64 -13.67
CA ALA A 115 6.61 16.93 -13.77
C ALA A 115 5.93 16.03 -14.82
N VAL A 116 4.74 15.52 -14.48
CA VAL A 116 3.89 14.69 -15.35
C VAL A 116 2.64 15.49 -15.73
N TYR A 117 2.32 15.57 -17.03
CA TYR A 117 1.13 16.24 -17.54
C TYR A 117 0.23 15.24 -18.25
N SER A 118 -1.03 15.13 -17.83
CA SER A 118 -2.03 14.32 -18.52
C SER A 118 -3.25 15.16 -18.92
N GLY A 119 -3.91 14.76 -20.01
CA GLY A 119 -5.15 15.39 -20.46
C GLY A 119 -5.93 14.50 -21.42
N GLU A 120 -7.26 14.52 -21.27
CA GLU A 120 -8.17 13.96 -22.28
C GLU A 120 -8.37 14.96 -23.42
N TYR A 121 -8.45 14.47 -24.64
CA TYR A 121 -8.64 15.30 -25.82
C TYR A 121 -9.76 14.77 -26.73
N ASP A 122 -10.61 15.68 -27.20
CA ASP A 122 -11.49 15.44 -28.34
C ASP A 122 -10.78 15.90 -29.62
N VAL A 123 -10.66 15.00 -30.60
CA VAL A 123 -10.07 15.31 -31.91
C VAL A 123 -11.20 15.65 -32.88
N GLU A 124 -11.26 16.88 -33.37
CA GLU A 124 -12.11 17.24 -34.51
C GLU A 124 -11.24 17.38 -35.77
N LEU A 125 -11.48 16.54 -36.78
CA LEU A 125 -10.80 16.59 -38.07
C LEU A 125 -11.68 17.36 -39.08
N LYS A 126 -11.20 18.51 -39.55
CA LYS A 126 -11.77 19.20 -40.72
C LYS A 126 -10.80 19.11 -41.89
N SER A 127 -11.28 18.53 -42.99
CA SER A 127 -10.57 18.51 -44.26
C SER A 127 -11.01 19.70 -45.10
N GLU A 128 -10.09 20.61 -45.40
CA GLU A 128 -10.16 21.45 -46.59
C GLU A 128 -8.81 21.38 -47.31
N THR A 129 -8.76 20.59 -48.38
CA THR A 129 -7.68 20.44 -49.38
C THR A 129 -6.29 19.99 -48.87
N ASP A 130 -5.97 18.72 -49.15
CA ASP A 130 -4.64 18.04 -49.17
C ASP A 130 -3.64 18.27 -48.02
N ASN A 131 -4.02 19.00 -46.98
CA ASN A 131 -3.31 19.08 -45.71
C ASN A 131 -4.24 18.62 -44.59
N LEU A 132 -3.74 17.73 -43.74
CA LEU A 132 -4.39 17.37 -42.49
C LEU A 132 -3.99 18.41 -41.45
N GLU A 133 -4.89 19.34 -41.13
CA GLU A 133 -4.67 20.28 -40.02
C GLU A 133 -5.31 19.67 -38.75
N ILE A 134 -4.48 19.26 -37.79
CA ILE A 134 -4.94 18.84 -36.46
C ILE A 134 -5.09 20.10 -35.62
N LYS A 135 -6.32 20.44 -35.22
CA LYS A 135 -6.57 21.49 -34.24
C LYS A 135 -6.92 20.87 -32.89
N ILE A 136 -6.05 21.11 -31.91
CA ILE A 136 -6.34 20.84 -30.50
C ILE A 136 -7.12 22.04 -29.97
N ASN A 137 -8.44 21.91 -29.84
CA ASN A 137 -9.29 22.97 -29.28
C ASN A 137 -9.78 22.57 -27.88
N GLY A 138 -9.56 23.47 -26.90
CA GLY A 138 -10.45 23.55 -25.74
C GLY A 138 -10.15 22.68 -24.52
N GLY A 139 -8.97 22.07 -24.40
CA GLY A 139 -8.57 21.42 -23.15
C GLY A 139 -8.27 22.45 -22.06
N THR A 140 -9.06 22.47 -20.98
CA THR A 140 -8.65 23.15 -19.75
C THR A 140 -7.72 22.19 -19.01
N PHE A 141 -6.43 22.49 -18.95
CA PHE A 141 -5.53 21.79 -18.06
C PHE A 141 -5.88 22.22 -16.63
N SER A 142 -6.63 21.39 -15.92
CA SER A 142 -6.74 21.51 -14.47
C SER A 142 -5.50 20.89 -13.84
N ASN A 143 -4.89 21.63 -12.91
CA ASN A 143 -3.73 21.19 -12.12
C ASN A 143 -3.89 19.74 -11.68
N LEU A 144 -3.14 18.83 -12.30
CA LEU A 144 -2.66 17.66 -11.57
C LEU A 144 -1.50 18.14 -10.72
N GLU A 145 -1.55 17.80 -9.44
CA GLU A 145 -0.53 18.12 -8.46
C GLU A 145 0.83 17.69 -8.98
N SER A 146 1.75 18.64 -9.14
CA SER A 146 3.16 18.29 -9.20
C SER A 146 3.46 17.48 -7.94
N THR A 147 3.94 16.25 -8.07
CA THR A 147 4.70 15.58 -7.01
C THR A 147 5.97 16.38 -6.79
N VAL A 148 5.84 17.52 -6.11
CA VAL A 148 6.94 18.13 -5.39
C VAL A 148 7.24 17.11 -4.31
N VAL A 149 8.25 16.29 -4.55
CA VAL A 149 8.87 15.55 -3.45
C VAL A 149 9.20 16.59 -2.40
N ASP A 150 8.63 16.46 -1.21
CA ASP A 150 8.88 17.43 -0.17
C ASP A 150 10.40 17.52 0.04
N PRO A 151 10.95 18.74 0.12
CA PRO A 151 12.37 18.89 0.34
C PRO A 151 12.76 18.19 1.63
N LEU A 152 13.95 17.59 1.65
CA LEU A 152 14.50 16.97 2.85
C LEU A 152 14.44 17.95 4.02
N ILE A 153 14.05 17.43 5.19
CA ILE A 153 13.89 18.23 6.40
C ILE A 153 15.28 18.62 6.89
N ALA A 154 15.53 19.92 6.98
CA ALA A 154 16.87 20.49 6.89
C ALA A 154 17.84 20.15 8.04
N ASN A 155 17.35 19.83 9.24
CA ASN A 155 18.19 19.57 10.42
C ASN A 155 17.45 18.75 11.48
N GLU A 156 18.21 18.23 12.45
CA GLU A 156 17.72 17.39 13.55
C GLU A 156 16.54 17.99 14.33
N ALA A 157 16.57 19.30 14.62
CA ALA A 157 15.47 19.96 15.34
C ALA A 157 14.18 19.98 14.51
N ALA A 158 14.28 20.35 13.22
CA ALA A 158 13.14 20.33 12.31
C ALA A 158 12.60 18.91 12.07
N ILE A 159 13.47 17.90 12.08
CA ILE A 159 13.06 16.48 11.96
C ILE A 159 12.29 16.04 13.22
N ASN A 160 12.77 16.39 14.42
CA ASN A 160 12.05 16.15 15.66
C ASN A 160 10.67 16.84 15.64
N ASP A 161 10.61 18.13 15.28
CA ASP A 161 9.35 18.87 15.19
C ASP A 161 8.38 18.23 14.19
N SER A 162 8.89 17.76 13.04
CA SER A 162 8.08 17.07 12.03
C SER A 162 7.57 15.72 12.51
N LEU A 163 8.39 14.94 13.23
CA LEU A 163 7.99 13.67 13.81
C LEU A 163 6.94 13.88 14.92
N ASP A 164 7.16 14.83 15.81
CA ASP A 164 6.23 15.19 16.89
C ASP A 164 4.87 15.65 16.32
N ALA A 165 4.88 16.39 15.20
CA ALA A 165 3.66 16.79 14.49
C ALA A 165 2.92 15.62 13.80
N CYS A 166 3.57 14.47 13.60
CA CYS A 166 2.93 13.28 13.03
C CYS A 166 2.14 12.48 14.07
N TYR A 167 2.53 12.49 15.36
CA TYR A 167 1.83 11.72 16.40
C TYR A 167 0.33 12.06 16.48
N PRO A 168 -0.12 13.34 16.54
CA PRO A 168 -1.56 13.63 16.55
C PRO A 168 -2.31 13.20 15.28
N LYS A 169 -1.62 13.09 14.14
CA LYS A 169 -2.22 12.54 12.91
C LYS A 169 -2.35 11.03 13.00
N PHE A 170 -1.32 10.38 13.53
CA PHE A 170 -1.31 8.94 13.78
C PHE A 170 -2.39 8.53 14.78
N ASP A 171 -2.55 9.27 15.88
CA ASP A 171 -3.62 9.07 16.86
C ASP A 171 -5.00 9.14 16.20
N LYS A 172 -5.25 10.17 15.37
CA LYS A 172 -6.53 10.32 14.65
C LYS A 172 -6.77 9.21 13.62
N PHE A 173 -5.73 8.77 12.93
CA PHE A 173 -5.81 7.63 12.02
C PHE A 173 -6.22 6.36 12.78
N ILE A 174 -5.58 6.07 13.92
CA ILE A 174 -5.91 4.91 14.77
C ILE A 174 -7.35 5.02 15.28
N GLN A 175 -7.78 6.19 15.73
CA GLN A 175 -9.16 6.37 16.17
C GLN A 175 -10.17 6.13 15.05
N PHE A 176 -9.90 6.64 13.86
CA PHE A 176 -10.76 6.40 12.71
C PHE A 176 -10.78 4.91 12.33
N GLU A 177 -9.63 4.24 12.35
CA GLU A 177 -9.49 2.82 12.06
C GLU A 177 -10.23 1.95 13.10
N PHE A 178 -10.13 2.27 14.40
CA PHE A 178 -10.89 1.59 15.46
C PHE A 178 -12.40 1.74 15.28
N LEU A 179 -12.85 2.95 14.92
CA LEU A 179 -14.26 3.19 14.62
C LEU A 179 -14.68 2.42 13.37
N PHE A 180 -13.86 2.41 12.33
CA PHE A 180 -14.10 1.67 11.09
C PHE A 180 -14.23 0.18 11.37
N ASP A 181 -13.29 -0.41 12.11
CA ASP A 181 -13.32 -1.80 12.54
C ASP A 181 -14.59 -2.11 13.34
N ALA A 182 -14.95 -1.26 14.31
CA ALA A 182 -16.15 -1.46 15.13
C ALA A 182 -17.45 -1.40 14.32
N VAL A 183 -17.53 -0.54 13.29
CA VAL A 183 -18.68 -0.49 12.36
C VAL A 183 -18.69 -1.73 11.48
N TYR A 184 -17.56 -2.08 10.86
CA TYR A 184 -17.47 -3.21 9.93
C TYR A 184 -17.75 -4.55 10.62
N SER A 185 -17.21 -4.73 11.83
CA SER A 185 -17.41 -5.94 12.64
C SER A 185 -18.72 -5.93 13.43
N ASN A 186 -19.63 -4.98 13.17
CA ASN A 186 -20.93 -4.84 13.85
C ASN A 186 -20.84 -4.81 15.39
N GLN A 187 -19.74 -4.31 15.95
CA GLN A 187 -19.61 -4.12 17.40
C GLN A 187 -20.47 -2.99 17.94
N ILE A 188 -20.78 -2.01 17.09
CA ILE A 188 -21.67 -0.91 17.40
C ILE A 188 -22.84 -0.88 16.43
N ALA A 189 -23.93 -0.27 16.87
CA ALA A 189 -25.00 0.10 15.95
C ALA A 189 -24.48 1.15 14.95
N LEU A 190 -25.11 1.22 13.78
CA LEU A 190 -24.84 2.23 12.75
C LEU A 190 -24.73 3.63 13.38
N PRO A 191 -23.55 4.29 13.33
CA PRO A 191 -23.36 5.59 13.97
C PRO A 191 -24.26 6.67 13.38
N ASP A 192 -24.26 6.77 12.05
CA ASP A 192 -25.12 7.60 11.23
C ASP A 192 -25.17 7.07 9.79
N SER A 193 -26.00 7.68 8.94
CA SER A 193 -26.20 7.21 7.56
C SER A 193 -24.94 7.23 6.68
N SER A 194 -23.93 8.03 7.02
CA SER A 194 -22.66 8.11 6.27
C SER A 194 -21.76 6.87 6.45
N TRP A 195 -22.12 5.97 7.37
CA TRP A 195 -21.45 4.69 7.64
C TRP A 195 -22.21 3.49 7.08
N SER A 196 -23.36 3.69 6.42
CA SER A 196 -24.27 2.59 6.02
C SER A 196 -23.59 1.58 5.11
N SER A 197 -22.79 2.05 4.14
CA SER A 197 -22.07 1.17 3.22
C SER A 197 -21.06 0.27 3.93
N ILE A 198 -20.35 0.80 4.93
CA ILE A 198 -19.39 0.05 5.74
C ILE A 198 -20.13 -0.95 6.64
N TYR A 199 -21.21 -0.53 7.29
CA TYR A 199 -22.02 -1.37 8.19
C TYR A 199 -22.73 -2.52 7.45
N GLU A 200 -23.30 -2.23 6.28
CA GLU A 200 -24.04 -3.19 5.45
C GLU A 200 -23.12 -3.96 4.49
N HIS A 201 -21.82 -3.69 4.52
CA HIS A 201 -20.80 -4.30 3.67
C HIS A 201 -21.05 -4.09 2.15
N THR A 202 -21.65 -2.96 1.78
CA THR A 202 -21.97 -2.59 0.39
C THR A 202 -21.05 -1.50 -0.18
N GLN A 203 -19.89 -1.30 0.44
CA GLN A 203 -18.88 -0.35 -0.03
C GLN A 203 -18.46 -0.60 -1.48
N ASN A 204 -18.01 0.46 -2.14
CA ASN A 204 -17.46 0.42 -3.49
C ASN A 204 -16.17 1.29 -3.57
N PRO A 205 -15.42 1.27 -4.68
CA PRO A 205 -14.16 2.01 -4.81
C PRO A 205 -14.27 3.53 -4.60
N SER A 206 -15.47 4.12 -4.68
CA SER A 206 -15.71 5.55 -4.46
C SER A 206 -16.22 5.88 -3.05
N ASP A 207 -16.22 4.91 -2.14
CA ASP A 207 -16.67 5.11 -0.76
C ASP A 207 -15.74 6.07 0.00
N GLU A 208 -16.32 7.14 0.56
CA GLU A 208 -15.57 8.20 1.24
C GLU A 208 -14.78 7.70 2.46
N LYS A 209 -15.30 6.70 3.20
CA LYS A 209 -14.61 6.17 4.38
C LYS A 209 -13.41 5.31 3.97
N ILE A 210 -13.51 4.63 2.84
CA ILE A 210 -12.41 3.82 2.28
C ILE A 210 -11.31 4.70 1.70
N ILE A 211 -11.69 5.72 0.93
CA ILE A 211 -10.76 6.73 0.42
C ILE A 211 -10.02 7.37 1.60
N LYS A 212 -10.74 7.79 2.64
CA LYS A 212 -10.14 8.37 3.84
C LYS A 212 -9.16 7.42 4.54
N LEU A 213 -9.55 6.16 4.75
CA LEU A 213 -8.68 5.17 5.41
C LEU A 213 -7.37 4.98 4.65
N TRP A 214 -7.47 4.89 3.32
CA TRP A 214 -6.32 4.75 2.44
C TRP A 214 -5.44 6.00 2.43
N ASP A 215 -6.03 7.17 2.19
CA ASP A 215 -5.30 8.43 2.02
C ASP A 215 -4.58 8.85 3.31
N ASP A 216 -5.25 8.74 4.46
CA ASP A 216 -4.65 9.06 5.76
C ASP A 216 -3.44 8.15 6.05
N ALA A 217 -3.56 6.85 5.75
CA ALA A 217 -2.49 5.88 5.94
C ALA A 217 -1.28 6.20 5.05
N TRP A 218 -1.51 6.49 3.76
CA TRP A 218 -0.44 6.81 2.83
C TRP A 218 0.20 8.17 3.12
N GLU A 219 -0.55 9.15 3.62
CA GLU A 219 0.02 10.41 4.11
C GLU A 219 1.01 10.14 5.27
N ILE A 220 0.64 9.27 6.22
CA ILE A 220 1.51 8.90 7.34
C ILE A 220 2.75 8.14 6.85
N ILE A 221 2.58 7.12 6.00
CA ILE A 221 3.70 6.33 5.46
C ILE A 221 4.69 7.23 4.71
N TYR A 222 4.19 8.11 3.84
CA TYR A 222 5.02 9.07 3.11
C TYR A 222 5.81 9.99 4.05
N LYS A 223 5.17 10.51 5.11
CA LYS A 223 5.86 11.34 6.11
C LYS A 223 6.93 10.57 6.88
N MET A 224 6.67 9.32 7.23
CA MET A 224 7.66 8.48 7.90
C MET A 224 8.85 8.23 6.98
N ASN A 225 8.62 7.97 5.69
CA ASN A 225 9.70 7.86 4.71
C ASN A 225 10.53 9.14 4.62
N LEU A 226 9.89 10.32 4.59
CA LEU A 226 10.57 11.60 4.56
C LEU A 226 11.42 11.84 5.81
N ILE A 227 10.89 11.50 6.99
CA ILE A 227 11.62 11.60 8.26
C ILE A 227 12.81 10.63 8.27
N ILE A 228 12.63 9.39 7.85
CA ILE A 228 13.71 8.38 7.78
C ILE A 228 14.84 8.88 6.88
N LEU A 229 14.52 9.31 5.66
CA LEU A 229 15.50 9.80 4.69
C LEU A 229 16.20 11.08 5.16
N SER A 230 15.44 12.00 5.77
CA SER A 230 15.98 13.26 6.29
C SER A 230 16.88 13.02 7.51
N ALA A 231 16.51 12.10 8.40
CA ALA A 231 17.31 11.72 9.55
C ALA A 231 18.65 11.09 9.12
N ASP A 232 18.61 10.15 8.17
CA ASP A 232 19.80 9.50 7.64
C ASP A 232 20.80 10.51 7.03
N LYS A 233 20.29 11.46 6.24
CA LYS A 233 21.11 12.46 5.54
C LYS A 233 21.58 13.62 6.43
N ASN A 234 20.72 14.13 7.31
CA ASN A 234 20.93 15.43 7.96
C ASN A 234 21.22 15.34 9.47
N VAL A 235 21.13 14.17 10.10
CA VAL A 235 21.43 13.98 11.54
C VAL A 235 22.78 13.30 11.72
N SER A 236 23.74 14.03 12.28
CA SER A 236 25.10 13.53 12.50
C SER A 236 25.26 12.73 13.80
N ASN A 237 24.42 12.98 14.82
CA ASN A 237 24.47 12.21 16.05
C ASN A 237 23.80 10.85 15.83
N GLU A 238 24.59 9.76 15.86
CA GLU A 238 24.09 8.40 15.58
C GLU A 238 22.98 7.95 16.54
N LEU A 239 23.06 8.29 17.83
CA LEU A 239 22.03 7.90 18.79
C LEU A 239 20.70 8.59 18.48
N SER A 240 20.72 9.91 18.29
CA SER A 240 19.53 10.69 17.93
C SER A 240 18.95 10.27 16.58
N LYS A 241 19.80 10.08 15.57
CA LYS A 241 19.41 9.57 14.25
C LYS A 241 18.71 8.22 14.35
N ASN A 242 19.31 7.26 15.05
CA ASN A 242 18.74 5.93 15.18
C ASN A 242 17.41 5.94 15.95
N GLU A 243 17.29 6.78 16.98
CA GLU A 243 16.05 6.96 17.73
C GLU A 243 14.92 7.55 16.86
N LEU A 244 15.23 8.59 16.08
CA LEU A 244 14.28 9.21 15.13
C LEU A 244 13.81 8.21 14.06
N ILE A 245 14.75 7.49 13.45
CA ILE A 245 14.45 6.46 12.45
C ILE A 245 13.62 5.32 13.06
N ALA A 246 13.93 4.90 14.28
CA ALA A 246 13.20 3.81 14.93
C ALA A 246 11.75 4.17 15.25
N GLN A 247 11.49 5.39 15.73
CA GLN A 247 10.13 5.89 15.90
C GLN A 247 9.37 5.93 14.56
N ALA A 248 9.99 6.49 13.52
CA ALA A 248 9.36 6.60 12.21
C ALA A 248 9.05 5.23 11.58
N LYS A 249 9.98 4.27 11.68
CA LYS A 249 9.76 2.88 11.22
C LYS A 249 8.65 2.19 11.98
N THR A 250 8.52 2.42 13.29
CA THR A 250 7.47 1.80 14.10
C THR A 250 6.08 2.32 13.72
N ILE A 251 5.95 3.65 13.52
CA ILE A 251 4.71 4.27 13.03
C ILE A 251 4.38 3.79 11.62
N ARG A 252 5.39 3.73 10.73
CA ARG A 252 5.24 3.20 9.35
C ARG A 252 4.77 1.75 9.36
N ALA A 253 5.40 0.90 10.16
CA ALA A 253 5.05 -0.51 10.29
C ALA A 253 3.62 -0.73 10.79
N TYR A 254 3.20 -0.01 11.84
CA TYR A 254 1.81 -0.10 12.33
C TYR A 254 0.82 0.33 11.24
N THR A 255 1.07 1.47 10.61
CA THR A 255 0.18 2.04 9.59
C THR A 255 0.07 1.12 8.37
N ALA A 256 1.20 0.64 7.87
CA ALA A 256 1.27 -0.32 6.76
C ALA A 256 0.56 -1.63 7.10
N PHE A 257 0.67 -2.10 8.35
CA PHE A 257 -0.04 -3.29 8.79
C PHE A 257 -1.56 -3.09 8.76
N LYS A 258 -2.08 -1.95 9.27
CA LYS A 258 -3.52 -1.65 9.19
C LYS A 258 -4.03 -1.67 7.76
N ILE A 259 -3.36 -1.02 6.81
CA ILE A 259 -3.82 -1.05 5.41
C ILE A 259 -3.57 -2.40 4.71
N LEU A 260 -2.56 -3.19 5.11
CA LEU A 260 -2.41 -4.56 4.65
C LEU A 260 -3.63 -5.41 5.06
N GLU A 261 -4.08 -5.30 6.31
CA GLU A 261 -5.22 -6.07 6.81
C GLU A 261 -6.54 -5.75 6.11
N TRP A 262 -6.74 -4.48 5.77
CA TRP A 262 -7.96 -4.01 5.13
C TRP A 262 -7.95 -4.17 3.61
N PHE A 263 -6.83 -3.89 2.94
CA PHE A 263 -6.78 -3.85 1.47
C PHE A 263 -6.06 -5.04 0.84
N ASN A 264 -5.28 -5.80 1.61
CA ASN A 264 -4.27 -6.73 1.08
C ASN A 264 -3.29 -6.07 0.10
N SER A 265 -2.20 -6.77 -0.19
CA SER A 265 -1.27 -6.53 -1.31
C SER A 265 -1.08 -5.04 -1.60
N ILE A 266 -0.52 -4.28 -0.67
CA ILE A 266 -0.28 -2.85 -0.87
C ILE A 266 1.07 -2.65 -1.58
N PRO A 267 1.31 -1.52 -2.27
CA PRO A 267 2.66 -1.18 -2.71
C PRO A 267 3.63 -1.08 -1.53
N ILE A 268 4.89 -1.45 -1.72
CA ILE A 268 5.98 -1.09 -0.80
C ILE A 268 6.60 0.20 -1.31
N VAL A 269 6.59 1.24 -0.48
CA VAL A 269 7.13 2.56 -0.81
C VAL A 269 8.18 2.92 0.22
N GLU A 270 9.44 2.85 -0.16
CA GLU A 270 10.58 3.30 0.66
C GLU A 270 11.34 4.47 0.02
N GLU A 271 11.23 4.61 -1.29
CA GLU A 271 11.84 5.68 -2.07
C GLU A 271 10.87 6.85 -2.21
N LEU A 272 11.39 8.07 -2.08
CA LEU A 272 10.63 9.32 -2.25
C LEU A 272 10.90 9.97 -3.60
N GLU A 273 11.78 9.37 -4.41
CA GLU A 273 12.16 9.84 -5.73
C GLU A 273 11.76 8.78 -6.77
N GLY A 274 11.53 9.21 -8.01
CA GLY A 274 11.16 8.30 -9.10
C GLY A 274 9.65 8.08 -9.23
N ASN A 275 9.27 6.97 -9.88
CA ASN A 275 7.86 6.63 -10.07
C ASN A 275 7.27 6.10 -8.75
N LEU A 276 6.54 6.96 -8.04
CA LEU A 276 5.82 6.59 -6.81
C LEU A 276 4.60 5.70 -7.09
N PHE A 277 4.24 5.53 -8.37
CA PHE A 277 3.19 4.63 -8.82
C PHE A 277 3.79 3.23 -9.02
N SER A 278 4.00 2.52 -7.92
CA SER A 278 4.47 1.14 -7.93
C SER A 278 3.30 0.15 -8.00
N ALA A 279 3.54 -0.97 -8.69
CA ALA A 279 2.64 -2.11 -8.65
C ALA A 279 2.49 -2.61 -7.21
N ARG A 280 1.33 -3.22 -6.93
CA ARG A 280 1.04 -3.85 -5.64
C ARG A 280 2.04 -4.98 -5.36
N ASN A 281 2.59 -5.02 -4.16
CA ASN A 281 3.40 -6.14 -3.69
C ASN A 281 2.51 -7.27 -3.16
N THR A 282 3.07 -8.47 -3.08
CA THR A 282 2.37 -9.60 -2.44
C THR A 282 2.19 -9.34 -0.94
N ASN A 283 1.16 -9.93 -0.32
CA ASN A 283 0.98 -9.84 1.14
C ASN A 283 2.24 -10.26 1.90
N GLU A 284 2.94 -11.30 1.44
CA GLU A 284 4.10 -11.86 2.10
C GLU A 284 5.32 -10.92 2.03
N GLU A 285 5.52 -10.23 0.91
CA GLU A 285 6.53 -9.16 0.80
C GLU A 285 6.23 -8.00 1.75
N VAL A 286 4.96 -7.58 1.84
CA VAL A 286 4.54 -6.49 2.75
C VAL A 286 4.70 -6.90 4.21
N VAL A 287 4.31 -8.12 4.58
CA VAL A 287 4.54 -8.71 5.92
C VAL A 287 6.03 -8.65 6.26
N GLN A 288 6.89 -9.09 5.34
CA GLN A 288 8.33 -9.09 5.59
C GLN A 288 8.90 -7.68 5.70
N TRP A 289 8.39 -6.73 4.92
CA TRP A 289 8.76 -5.32 5.02
C TRP A 289 8.42 -4.74 6.40
N ILE A 290 7.20 -4.97 6.89
CA ILE A 290 6.75 -4.57 8.23
C ILE A 290 7.64 -5.21 9.32
N ILE A 291 7.88 -6.52 9.24
CA ILE A 291 8.74 -7.24 10.19
C ILE A 291 10.16 -6.68 10.20
N ASN A 292 10.72 -6.35 9.04
CA ASN A 292 12.06 -5.75 8.93
C ASN A 292 12.13 -4.38 9.59
N ASP A 293 11.10 -3.54 9.40
CA ASP A 293 11.03 -2.23 10.04
C ASP A 293 10.98 -2.33 11.56
N VAL A 294 10.10 -3.18 12.08
CA VAL A 294 9.94 -3.39 13.51
C VAL A 294 11.23 -3.92 14.14
N ASN A 295 11.84 -4.94 13.54
CA ASN A 295 13.11 -5.50 14.01
C ASN A 295 14.26 -4.49 13.99
N ALA A 296 14.31 -3.63 12.97
CA ALA A 296 15.32 -2.57 12.89
C ALA A 296 15.09 -1.44 13.93
N ALA A 297 13.83 -1.17 14.29
CA ALA A 297 13.46 -0.13 15.23
C ALA A 297 13.72 -0.53 16.69
N MET A 298 13.37 -1.76 17.08
CA MET A 298 13.39 -2.22 18.49
C MET A 298 14.68 -1.91 19.26
N PRO A 299 15.91 -2.10 18.73
CA PRO A 299 17.14 -1.85 19.49
C PRO A 299 17.37 -0.37 19.85
N ASN A 300 16.69 0.55 19.17
CA ASN A 300 16.88 2.00 19.30
C ASN A 300 15.65 2.69 19.90
N LEU A 301 14.67 1.92 20.39
CA LEU A 301 13.54 2.43 21.15
C LEU A 301 13.73 2.16 22.65
N PRO A 302 13.37 3.10 23.52
CA PRO A 302 13.36 2.84 24.95
C PRO A 302 12.12 2.03 25.35
N GLU A 303 12.20 1.35 26.49
CA GLU A 303 11.02 0.70 27.11
C GLU A 303 10.03 1.73 27.63
N THR A 304 10.53 2.84 28.17
CA THR A 304 9.74 3.98 28.63
C THR A 304 10.45 5.29 28.33
N TRP A 305 9.68 6.34 28.08
CA TRP A 305 10.21 7.69 27.84
C TRP A 305 10.15 8.52 29.13
N PRO A 306 11.28 9.01 29.67
CA PRO A 306 11.29 9.77 30.93
C PRO A 306 10.52 11.10 30.90
N SER A 307 10.35 11.70 29.71
CA SER A 307 9.74 13.04 29.55
C SER A 307 8.85 13.17 28.31
N LEU A 308 8.66 12.08 27.56
CA LEU A 308 7.94 12.05 26.27
C LEU A 308 7.03 10.81 26.23
N GLU A 309 6.18 10.68 27.26
CA GLU A 309 5.38 9.48 27.55
C GLU A 309 4.42 9.05 26.42
N ASP A 310 4.19 9.90 25.42
CA ASP A 310 3.25 9.64 24.32
C ASP A 310 3.97 9.12 23.05
N LYS A 311 5.29 8.91 23.10
CA LYS A 311 6.08 8.35 21.99
C LYS A 311 6.07 6.83 21.96
N VAL A 312 6.19 6.25 20.77
CA VAL A 312 6.22 4.79 20.59
C VAL A 312 7.39 4.16 21.36
N THR A 313 7.16 3.00 21.96
CA THR A 313 8.13 2.29 22.81
C THR A 313 8.61 1.00 22.16
N LYS A 314 9.68 0.43 22.70
CA LYS A 314 10.16 -0.90 22.27
C LYS A 314 9.11 -1.98 22.46
N THR A 315 8.39 -1.96 23.58
CA THR A 315 7.32 -2.95 23.82
C THR A 315 6.14 -2.76 22.85
N PHE A 316 5.81 -1.53 22.44
CA PHE A 316 4.83 -1.32 21.37
C PHE A 316 5.28 -1.94 20.05
N ALA A 317 6.55 -1.76 19.67
CA ALA A 317 7.12 -2.41 18.50
C ALA A 317 7.08 -3.96 18.61
N GLN A 318 7.37 -4.54 19.78
CA GLN A 318 7.17 -5.98 20.02
C GLN A 318 5.70 -6.40 19.88
N GLY A 319 4.76 -5.57 20.33
CA GLY A 319 3.33 -5.79 20.13
C GLY A 319 2.95 -5.88 18.65
N ILE A 320 3.44 -4.95 17.83
CA ILE A 320 3.26 -4.99 16.36
C ILE A 320 3.86 -6.28 15.79
N LEU A 321 5.07 -6.65 16.22
CA LEU A 321 5.73 -7.89 15.78
C LEU A 321 4.90 -9.14 16.12
N SER A 322 4.30 -9.18 17.30
CA SER A 322 3.42 -10.27 17.70
C SER A 322 2.18 -10.33 16.80
N ARG A 323 1.49 -9.20 16.59
CA ARG A 323 0.29 -9.13 15.74
C ARG A 323 0.57 -9.54 14.30
N ILE A 324 1.62 -9.03 13.67
CA ILE A 324 1.94 -9.35 12.28
C ILE A 324 2.31 -10.83 12.12
N ASN A 325 3.06 -11.42 13.07
CA ASN A 325 3.36 -12.85 13.04
C ASN A 325 2.09 -13.68 13.18
N LEU A 326 1.18 -13.28 14.07
CA LEU A 326 -0.10 -13.94 14.26
C LEU A 326 -1.02 -13.82 13.02
N TYR A 327 -1.02 -12.65 12.36
CA TYR A 327 -1.68 -12.43 11.07
C TYR A 327 -1.15 -13.38 9.99
N SER A 328 0.17 -13.60 9.94
CA SER A 328 0.83 -14.49 8.98
C SER A 328 0.84 -15.98 9.39
N GLU A 329 0.10 -16.35 10.45
CA GLU A 329 0.07 -17.72 11.01
C GLU A 329 1.44 -18.25 11.49
N ASN A 330 2.41 -17.36 11.70
CA ASN A 330 3.72 -17.65 12.30
C ASN A 330 3.60 -17.76 13.83
N TYR A 331 2.83 -18.76 14.28
CA TYR A 331 2.46 -18.91 15.69
C TYR A 331 3.64 -19.07 16.64
N LEU A 332 4.75 -19.69 16.18
CA LEU A 332 5.93 -19.91 17.01
C LEU A 332 6.70 -18.59 17.26
N GLU A 333 6.86 -17.78 16.23
CA GLU A 333 7.48 -16.46 16.30
C GLU A 333 6.63 -15.52 17.15
N ALA A 334 5.31 -15.48 16.92
CA ALA A 334 4.38 -14.72 17.75
C ALA A 334 4.44 -15.16 19.23
N HIS A 335 4.46 -16.47 19.50
CA HIS A 335 4.59 -17.01 20.84
C HIS A 335 5.88 -16.54 21.52
N THR A 336 6.99 -16.56 20.79
CA THR A 336 8.31 -16.17 21.32
C THR A 336 8.31 -14.70 21.70
N VAL A 337 7.82 -13.81 20.83
CA VAL A 337 7.69 -12.38 21.12
C VAL A 337 6.79 -12.14 22.35
N ASN A 338 5.66 -12.85 22.44
CA ASN A 338 4.79 -12.75 23.61
C ASN A 338 5.48 -13.19 24.91
N GLN A 339 6.27 -14.26 24.87
CA GLN A 339 7.03 -14.70 26.04
C GLN A 339 8.10 -13.67 26.44
N GLU A 340 8.73 -12.98 25.49
CA GLU A 340 9.67 -11.89 25.82
C GLU A 340 8.97 -10.77 26.59
N ILE A 341 7.79 -10.36 26.16
CA ILE A 341 6.99 -9.32 26.83
C ILE A 341 6.59 -9.77 28.24
N ILE A 342 6.03 -10.99 28.37
CA ILE A 342 5.58 -11.55 29.65
C ILE A 342 6.75 -11.70 30.64
N ASN A 343 7.87 -12.26 30.17
CA ASN A 343 9.05 -12.49 31.01
C ASN A 343 9.80 -11.20 31.35
N GLY A 344 9.62 -10.12 30.57
CA GLY A 344 10.16 -8.81 30.87
C GLY A 344 9.61 -8.19 32.16
N GLY A 345 8.38 -8.57 32.55
CA GLY A 345 7.78 -8.22 33.85
C GLY A 345 7.45 -6.73 34.03
N ALA A 346 7.51 -5.93 32.97
CA ALA A 346 7.22 -4.50 33.01
C ALA A 346 5.71 -4.18 33.03
N TYR A 347 4.89 -5.10 32.54
CA TYR A 347 3.44 -4.93 32.39
C TYR A 347 2.69 -6.02 33.15
N ALA A 348 1.47 -5.70 33.58
CA ALA A 348 0.65 -6.63 34.35
C ALA A 348 -0.84 -6.39 34.10
N LEU A 349 -1.59 -7.48 34.14
CA LEU A 349 -3.05 -7.47 34.07
C LEU A 349 -3.63 -6.56 35.17
N SER A 350 -4.54 -5.70 34.77
CA SER A 350 -5.19 -4.70 35.62
C SER A 350 -6.66 -5.04 35.81
N THR A 351 -7.18 -4.73 37.00
CA THR A 351 -8.63 -4.82 37.27
C THR A 351 -9.38 -3.52 36.94
N ALA A 352 -8.65 -2.49 36.47
CA ALA A 352 -9.25 -1.22 36.11
C ALA A 352 -10.14 -1.36 34.88
N THR A 353 -11.40 -0.94 35.00
CA THR A 353 -12.39 -0.99 33.91
C THR A 353 -12.33 0.23 33.00
N ASN A 354 -11.72 1.32 33.45
CA ASN A 354 -11.49 2.53 32.67
C ASN A 354 -10.00 2.65 32.34
N PHE A 355 -9.69 2.87 31.07
CA PHE A 355 -8.36 3.17 30.60
C PHE A 355 -7.98 4.59 30.99
N GLN A 356 -6.93 4.67 31.79
CA GLN A 356 -6.23 5.88 32.22
C GLN A 356 -4.77 5.72 31.79
N LYS A 357 -4.05 6.84 31.71
CA LYS A 357 -2.65 6.86 31.24
C LYS A 357 -1.73 5.94 32.05
N ASP A 358 -1.98 5.81 33.35
CA ASP A 358 -1.20 5.00 34.29
C ASP A 358 -1.62 3.52 34.36
N ASN A 359 -2.50 3.06 33.45
CA ASN A 359 -2.91 1.66 33.41
C ASN A 359 -1.72 0.77 33.06
N THR A 360 -1.43 -0.20 33.94
CA THR A 360 -0.27 -1.10 33.88
C THR A 360 -0.28 -2.08 32.72
N GLU A 361 -1.37 -2.17 31.96
CA GLU A 361 -1.44 -3.02 30.78
C GLU A 361 -0.94 -2.31 29.52
N ILE A 362 -0.95 -0.98 29.45
CA ILE A 362 -0.84 -0.27 28.17
C ILE A 362 0.62 -0.17 27.74
N PHE A 363 0.98 -0.76 26.60
CA PHE A 363 2.33 -0.70 26.04
C PHE A 363 2.60 0.66 25.41
N TRP A 364 1.60 1.12 24.66
CA TRP A 364 1.50 2.46 24.12
C TRP A 364 0.03 2.79 23.83
N GLY A 365 -0.28 4.08 23.92
CA GLY A 365 -1.58 4.64 23.67
C GLY A 365 -1.50 6.16 23.73
N PHE A 366 -2.63 6.82 23.60
CA PHE A 366 -2.69 8.28 23.56
C PHE A 366 -3.95 8.81 24.24
N ALA A 367 -3.93 10.08 24.63
CA ALA A 367 -5.11 10.73 25.16
C ALA A 367 -6.19 10.80 24.08
N LYS A 368 -7.42 10.40 24.42
CA LYS A 368 -8.56 10.33 23.50
C LYS A 368 -8.82 11.63 22.73
N GLY A 369 -8.49 12.78 23.31
CA GLY A 369 -8.57 14.07 22.61
C GLY A 369 -9.99 14.45 22.17
N ASP A 370 -10.08 15.39 21.22
CA ASP A 370 -11.35 15.88 20.68
C ASP A 370 -11.58 15.32 19.28
N TYR A 371 -12.09 14.09 19.23
CA TYR A 371 -12.59 13.47 18.01
C TYR A 371 -14.02 12.97 18.25
N THR A 372 -14.99 13.80 17.89
CA THR A 372 -16.39 13.67 18.36
C THR A 372 -17.03 12.32 18.02
N GLU A 373 -16.85 11.84 16.78
CA GLU A 373 -17.40 10.54 16.34
C GLU A 373 -16.81 9.39 17.16
N PHE A 374 -15.48 9.34 17.25
CA PHE A 374 -14.78 8.32 18.05
C PHE A 374 -15.17 8.40 19.52
N ASN A 375 -15.27 9.59 20.11
CA ASN A 375 -15.59 9.78 21.52
C ASN A 375 -17.01 9.33 21.89
N THR A 376 -17.91 9.26 20.90
CA THR A 376 -19.27 8.74 21.09
C THR A 376 -19.26 7.21 21.18
N PHE A 377 -18.32 6.56 20.49
CA PHE A 377 -18.14 5.11 20.45
C PHE A 377 -17.24 4.60 21.59
N PHE A 378 -16.08 5.23 21.79
CA PHE A 378 -15.07 4.80 22.74
C PHE A 378 -15.36 5.35 24.14
N THR A 379 -16.07 4.55 24.94
CA THR A 379 -16.44 4.91 26.32
C THR A 379 -15.56 4.26 27.37
N LYS A 380 -14.53 3.51 26.97
CA LYS A 380 -13.65 2.75 27.87
C LYS A 380 -12.64 3.60 28.63
N GLY A 381 -12.61 4.92 28.46
CA GLY A 381 -11.75 5.82 29.21
C GLY A 381 -11.38 7.09 28.45
N ASP A 382 -10.41 7.82 29.00
CA ASP A 382 -9.85 9.04 28.39
C ASP A 382 -8.46 8.81 27.77
N PHE A 383 -7.95 7.57 27.90
CA PHE A 383 -6.73 7.12 27.25
C PHE A 383 -7.06 5.91 26.36
N VAL A 384 -6.63 5.95 25.10
CA VAL A 384 -6.92 4.92 24.10
C VAL A 384 -5.72 3.96 24.07
N PRO A 385 -5.84 2.72 24.54
CA PRO A 385 -4.79 1.73 24.40
C PRO A 385 -4.76 1.25 22.95
N VAL A 386 -3.56 1.22 22.36
CA VAL A 386 -3.41 0.68 20.99
C VAL A 386 -2.96 -0.77 21.05
N ILE A 387 -2.03 -1.09 21.94
CA ILE A 387 -1.65 -2.47 22.29
C ILE A 387 -1.49 -2.53 23.81
N ARG A 388 -1.99 -3.61 24.42
CA ARG A 388 -1.91 -3.81 25.87
C ARG A 388 -1.66 -5.27 26.28
N TYR A 389 -1.31 -5.45 27.54
CA TYR A 389 -0.90 -6.73 28.11
C TYR A 389 -1.97 -7.82 28.02
N THR A 390 -3.25 -7.49 28.20
CA THR A 390 -4.34 -8.46 28.01
C THR A 390 -4.33 -9.08 26.61
N GLU A 391 -4.07 -8.30 25.57
CA GLU A 391 -3.96 -8.82 24.22
C GLU A 391 -2.78 -9.79 24.06
N THR A 392 -1.66 -9.51 24.74
CA THR A 392 -0.50 -10.43 24.77
C THR A 392 -0.84 -11.74 25.47
N ILE A 393 -1.67 -11.72 26.52
CA ILE A 393 -2.16 -12.94 27.17
C ILE A 393 -3.10 -13.72 26.25
N LEU A 394 -4.00 -13.04 25.54
CA LEU A 394 -4.90 -13.66 24.57
C LEU A 394 -4.13 -14.27 23.39
N SER A 395 -3.17 -13.55 22.83
CA SER A 395 -2.35 -14.05 21.72
C SER A 395 -1.41 -15.15 22.19
N SER A 396 -0.99 -15.14 23.46
CA SER A 396 -0.31 -16.28 24.08
C SER A 396 -1.22 -17.50 24.19
N ALA A 397 -2.51 -17.33 24.53
CA ALA A 397 -3.46 -18.43 24.55
C ALA A 397 -3.66 -19.04 23.15
N GLU A 398 -3.89 -18.20 22.13
CA GLU A 398 -4.04 -18.63 20.74
C GLU A 398 -2.79 -19.33 20.22
N THR A 399 -1.62 -18.67 20.31
CA THR A 399 -0.36 -19.26 19.83
C THR A 399 0.00 -20.53 20.60
N ALA A 400 -0.21 -20.59 21.91
CA ALA A 400 0.03 -21.80 22.70
C ALA A 400 -0.92 -22.94 22.28
N TYR A 401 -2.16 -22.66 21.90
CA TYR A 401 -3.08 -23.68 21.40
C TYR A 401 -2.51 -24.41 20.18
N TYR A 402 -1.97 -23.65 19.22
CA TYR A 402 -1.39 -24.18 17.98
C TYR A 402 0.01 -24.79 18.15
N THR A 403 0.83 -24.24 19.05
CA THR A 403 2.25 -24.63 19.17
C THR A 403 2.52 -25.67 20.26
N THR A 404 1.82 -25.55 21.40
CA THR A 404 2.14 -26.30 22.63
C THR A 404 0.99 -27.21 23.07
N GLY A 405 -0.25 -26.80 22.80
CA GLY A 405 -1.47 -27.55 23.08
C GLY A 405 -2.39 -26.89 24.11
N GLN A 406 -3.58 -27.46 24.25
CA GLN A 406 -4.72 -26.89 24.99
C GLN A 406 -4.42 -26.57 26.45
N GLY A 407 -3.61 -27.39 27.14
CA GLY A 407 -3.27 -27.15 28.55
C GLY A 407 -2.47 -25.87 28.76
N ALA A 408 -1.59 -25.51 27.83
CA ALA A 408 -0.84 -24.26 27.89
C ALA A 408 -1.74 -23.06 27.58
N ALA A 409 -2.60 -23.18 26.57
CA ALA A 409 -3.61 -22.16 26.24
C ALA A 409 -4.57 -21.89 27.41
N LEU A 410 -4.98 -22.95 28.11
CA LEU A 410 -5.90 -22.87 29.26
C LEU A 410 -5.31 -22.00 30.39
N ASN A 411 -4.01 -22.11 30.64
CA ASN A 411 -3.35 -21.31 31.69
C ASN A 411 -3.48 -19.81 31.40
N TYR A 412 -3.28 -19.39 30.16
CA TYR A 412 -3.42 -17.98 29.77
C TYR A 412 -4.86 -17.49 29.87
N ILE A 413 -5.85 -18.29 29.45
CA ILE A 413 -7.26 -17.95 29.64
C ILE A 413 -7.61 -17.85 31.12
N ASN A 414 -7.13 -18.77 31.96
CA ASN A 414 -7.38 -18.74 33.39
C ASN A 414 -6.72 -17.55 34.09
N MET A 415 -5.62 -16.98 33.57
CA MET A 415 -5.10 -15.69 34.06
C MET A 415 -6.13 -14.56 33.90
N LEU A 416 -6.84 -14.51 32.77
CA LEU A 416 -7.90 -13.52 32.51
C LEU A 416 -9.14 -13.78 33.37
N LYS A 417 -9.51 -15.05 33.57
CA LYS A 417 -10.59 -15.44 34.50
C LYS A 417 -10.27 -15.02 35.92
N GLN A 418 -9.06 -15.30 36.40
CA GLN A 418 -8.61 -14.90 37.73
C GLN A 418 -8.62 -13.38 37.91
N ARG A 419 -8.08 -12.62 36.93
CA ARG A 419 -8.10 -11.15 36.94
C ARG A 419 -9.52 -10.59 37.05
N SER A 420 -10.48 -11.20 36.35
CA SER A 420 -11.88 -10.75 36.32
C SER A 420 -12.72 -11.30 37.49
N GLY A 421 -12.12 -12.10 38.38
CA GLY A 421 -12.84 -12.74 39.49
C GLY A 421 -13.82 -13.84 39.05
N GLU A 422 -13.66 -14.35 37.83
CA GLU A 422 -14.47 -15.42 37.26
C GLU A 422 -13.95 -16.81 37.68
N THR A 423 -14.80 -17.83 37.50
CA THR A 423 -14.40 -19.22 37.76
C THR A 423 -13.43 -19.68 36.67
N GLU A 424 -12.30 -20.26 37.10
CA GLU A 424 -11.33 -20.88 36.19
C GLU A 424 -11.97 -22.02 35.39
N LEU A 425 -11.61 -22.10 34.11
CA LEU A 425 -12.04 -23.16 33.22
C LEU A 425 -11.20 -24.42 33.45
N VAL A 426 -11.78 -25.57 33.11
CA VAL A 426 -11.10 -26.88 33.15
C VAL A 426 -10.61 -27.35 31.79
N ASN A 427 -11.11 -26.73 30.71
CA ASN A 427 -10.74 -26.99 29.33
C ASN A 427 -10.88 -25.69 28.51
N VAL A 428 -10.25 -25.68 27.33
CA VAL A 428 -10.31 -24.56 26.40
C VAL A 428 -10.30 -25.10 24.96
N ASP A 429 -11.05 -24.46 24.08
CA ASP A 429 -10.98 -24.62 22.63
C ASP A 429 -10.87 -23.24 21.95
N LEU A 430 -10.76 -23.23 20.62
CA LEU A 430 -10.61 -22.00 19.85
C LEU A 430 -11.85 -21.10 19.95
N ASP A 431 -13.04 -21.65 20.12
CA ASP A 431 -14.27 -20.87 20.28
C ASP A 431 -14.25 -20.11 21.61
N ILE A 432 -13.81 -20.74 22.69
CA ILE A 432 -13.63 -20.07 23.99
C ILE A 432 -12.58 -18.94 23.90
N ILE A 433 -11.47 -19.18 23.21
CA ILE A 433 -10.42 -18.16 23.03
C ILE A 433 -10.95 -16.97 22.23
N TYR A 434 -11.68 -17.24 21.15
CA TYR A 434 -12.32 -16.23 20.32
C TYR A 434 -13.33 -15.37 21.10
N GLU A 435 -14.20 -15.98 21.89
CA GLU A 435 -15.17 -15.24 22.72
C GLU A 435 -14.47 -14.39 23.79
N GLN A 436 -13.35 -14.88 24.34
CA GLN A 436 -12.55 -14.08 25.26
C GLN A 436 -11.91 -12.88 24.55
N TYR A 437 -11.40 -13.03 23.32
CA TYR A 437 -10.92 -11.90 22.50
C TYR A 437 -12.01 -10.84 22.32
N LYS A 438 -13.21 -11.22 21.89
CA LYS A 438 -14.33 -10.29 21.68
C LYS A 438 -14.71 -9.55 22.95
N THR A 439 -14.76 -10.27 24.08
CA THR A 439 -15.13 -9.69 25.37
C THR A 439 -14.08 -8.69 25.84
N GLU A 440 -12.81 -9.06 25.79
CA GLU A 440 -11.72 -8.24 26.30
C GLU A 440 -11.45 -7.02 25.42
N LEU A 441 -11.36 -7.20 24.10
CA LEU A 441 -10.88 -6.20 23.15
C LEU A 441 -12.01 -5.46 22.42
N SER A 442 -13.26 -5.61 22.86
CA SER A 442 -14.38 -4.90 22.24
C SER A 442 -14.10 -3.40 22.16
N LEU A 443 -14.33 -2.77 21.01
CA LEU A 443 -14.12 -1.33 20.79
C LEU A 443 -12.63 -0.88 20.85
N GLU A 444 -11.68 -1.81 20.74
CA GLU A 444 -10.22 -1.53 20.77
C GLU A 444 -9.53 -1.83 19.42
N GLY A 445 -10.30 -1.93 18.33
CA GLY A 445 -9.78 -2.27 17.00
C GLY A 445 -9.46 -3.75 16.80
N ASP A 446 -9.07 -4.10 15.58
CA ASP A 446 -8.63 -5.43 15.13
C ASP A 446 -9.65 -6.58 15.28
N ILE A 447 -10.92 -6.29 15.56
CA ILE A 447 -11.93 -7.32 15.79
C ILE A 447 -12.26 -8.04 14.50
N PHE A 448 -12.38 -7.31 13.38
CA PHE A 448 -12.58 -7.94 12.09
C PHE A 448 -11.41 -8.86 11.72
N LEU A 449 -10.16 -8.45 12.04
CA LEU A 449 -9.00 -9.32 11.86
C LEU A 449 -9.11 -10.60 12.71
N ILE A 450 -9.49 -10.47 13.98
CA ILE A 450 -9.71 -11.63 14.87
C ILE A 450 -10.81 -12.54 14.30
N MET A 451 -11.92 -11.97 13.82
CA MET A 451 -12.98 -12.75 13.16
C MET A 451 -12.48 -13.51 11.94
N LYS A 452 -11.60 -12.90 11.13
CA LYS A 452 -10.96 -13.58 9.99
C LYS A 452 -10.07 -14.74 10.44
N ARG A 453 -9.18 -14.53 11.42
CA ARG A 453 -8.26 -15.59 11.90
C ARG A 453 -9.00 -16.79 12.48
N PHE A 454 -10.10 -16.56 13.21
CA PHE A 454 -10.91 -17.62 13.80
C PHE A 454 -11.98 -18.20 12.86
N SER A 455 -12.00 -17.78 11.59
CA SER A 455 -13.01 -18.21 10.60
C SER A 455 -14.45 -17.93 11.05
N LYS A 456 -14.69 -16.79 11.69
CA LYS A 456 -16.00 -16.34 12.21
C LYS A 456 -16.62 -15.21 11.40
N ALA A 457 -15.84 -14.52 10.57
CA ALA A 457 -16.29 -13.34 9.82
C ALA A 457 -17.51 -13.63 8.91
N GLU A 458 -17.46 -14.69 8.11
CA GLU A 458 -18.56 -15.07 7.20
C GLU A 458 -19.84 -15.41 7.98
N ASP A 459 -19.73 -16.23 9.03
CA ASP A 459 -20.88 -16.68 9.81
C ASP A 459 -21.51 -15.56 10.65
N GLU A 460 -20.72 -14.68 11.26
CA GLU A 460 -21.25 -13.64 12.15
C GLU A 460 -21.69 -12.38 11.43
N LEU A 461 -21.03 -12.02 10.33
CA LEU A 461 -21.36 -10.81 9.55
C LEU A 461 -22.23 -11.11 8.33
N GLN A 462 -22.39 -12.39 7.96
CA GLN A 462 -23.14 -12.81 6.78
C GLN A 462 -22.57 -12.23 5.47
N ILE A 463 -21.25 -12.18 5.38
CA ILE A 463 -20.49 -11.60 4.26
C ILE A 463 -19.83 -12.69 3.41
N GLN A 464 -19.52 -12.36 2.16
CA GLN A 464 -18.80 -13.23 1.24
C GLN A 464 -17.29 -13.02 1.34
N ASN A 465 -16.52 -14.00 0.89
CA ASN A 465 -15.05 -13.99 0.95
C ASN A 465 -14.41 -12.72 0.36
N TYR A 466 -14.94 -12.18 -0.75
CA TYR A 466 -14.38 -10.95 -1.34
C TYR A 466 -14.50 -9.71 -0.43
N GLN A 467 -15.45 -9.72 0.51
CA GLN A 467 -15.64 -8.68 1.52
C GLN A 467 -14.68 -8.85 2.72
N PHE A 468 -13.73 -9.78 2.66
CA PHE A 468 -12.67 -9.88 3.68
C PHE A 468 -11.58 -8.81 3.48
N VAL A 469 -11.61 -8.17 2.31
CA VAL A 469 -10.78 -7.04 1.91
C VAL A 469 -11.66 -5.92 1.36
N LEU A 470 -11.20 -4.69 1.46
CA LEU A 470 -11.84 -3.50 0.92
C LEU A 470 -11.46 -3.31 -0.57
N PRO A 471 -12.30 -2.64 -1.37
CA PRO A 471 -11.90 -2.19 -2.69
C PRO A 471 -10.74 -1.20 -2.61
N ILE A 472 -9.80 -1.28 -3.54
CA ILE A 472 -8.82 -0.21 -3.78
C ILE A 472 -9.59 1.06 -4.22
N PRO A 473 -9.29 2.24 -3.65
CA PRO A 473 -9.98 3.47 -4.01
C PRO A 473 -9.93 3.78 -5.51
N LEU A 474 -11.01 4.31 -6.06
CA LEU A 474 -11.12 4.63 -7.49
C LEU A 474 -10.05 5.64 -7.92
N THR A 475 -9.79 6.64 -7.08
CA THR A 475 -8.74 7.65 -7.31
C THR A 475 -7.36 7.05 -7.46
N VAL A 476 -7.08 5.94 -6.79
CA VAL A 476 -5.81 5.20 -6.90
C VAL A 476 -5.76 4.46 -8.23
N LEU A 477 -6.86 3.80 -8.63
CA LEU A 477 -6.93 3.08 -9.90
C LEU A 477 -6.84 4.01 -11.12
N ASP A 478 -7.50 5.16 -11.06
CA ASP A 478 -7.50 6.14 -12.15
C ASP A 478 -6.11 6.75 -12.38
N ASN A 479 -5.32 6.89 -11.31
CA ASN A 479 -3.97 7.46 -11.36
C ASN A 479 -2.87 6.41 -11.58
N ASN A 480 -3.15 5.13 -11.33
CA ASN A 480 -2.15 4.05 -11.35
C ASN A 480 -2.54 2.92 -12.32
N PRO A 481 -2.11 2.99 -13.60
CA PRO A 481 -2.47 1.97 -14.58
C PRO A 481 -1.92 0.56 -14.26
N ASP A 482 -0.92 0.47 -13.38
CA ASP A 482 -0.29 -0.78 -12.95
C ASP A 482 -0.96 -1.41 -11.70
N ILE A 483 -1.93 -0.74 -11.08
CA ILE A 483 -2.67 -1.24 -9.91
C ILE A 483 -4.01 -1.82 -10.37
N SER A 484 -4.26 -3.08 -10.02
CA SER A 484 -5.55 -3.74 -10.24
C SER A 484 -6.39 -3.77 -8.97
N GLN A 485 -7.71 -3.74 -9.16
CA GLN A 485 -8.70 -3.91 -8.11
C GLN A 485 -8.59 -5.28 -7.42
N ASN A 486 -8.99 -5.35 -6.15
CA ASN A 486 -9.18 -6.60 -5.42
C ASN A 486 -10.29 -7.45 -6.06
N PRO A 487 -10.13 -8.79 -6.11
CA PRO A 487 -11.15 -9.66 -6.68
C PRO A 487 -12.53 -9.44 -6.03
N GLY A 488 -13.56 -9.26 -6.85
CA GLY A 488 -14.96 -9.08 -6.40
C GLY A 488 -15.48 -7.64 -6.43
N TYR A 489 -14.61 -6.65 -6.67
CA TYR A 489 -14.97 -5.23 -6.76
C TYR A 489 -14.85 -4.64 -8.16
#